data_AF-A0A1J3HTY8-F1
#
_entry.id   AF-A0A1J3HTY8-F1
#
_cell.length_a   1.000
_cell.length_b   1.000
_cell.length_c   1.000
_cell.angle_alpha   90.00
_cell.angle_beta   90.00
_cell.angle_gamma   90.00
#
_symmetry.space_group_name_H-M   'P 1'
#
loop_
_entity.id
_entity.type
_entity.pdbx_description
1 polymer ?
#
loop_
_entity_poly.entity_id
_entity_poly.type
_entity_poly.pdbx_seq_one_letter_code
_entity_poly.pdbx_strand_id
1 'polypeptide(L)'
;IKVFGADQFDGNDLTEAKAKSSYFNWLLFGNCTSIVMTRLVSTYIQEDLSWSLGFGIPSVSMLLALFLFLLGTKTYRFSSERGGNKNPFARIGRVFLEAIKNRRQPELDLANPNETLLLRPHQSSKQFRFLDRAAVSCDVAEIEEAKAVLRLAPIWMTCLGYATVNAQSPTFFTKQGSVMDRSISPGLL
;
A
#
# COMPACT_ATOMS: atom_id res chain seq x y z
N ILE A 1 5.52 3.30 2.98
CA ILE A 1 6.05 2.05 2.38
C ILE A 1 7.56 2.19 2.35
N LYS A 2 8.30 1.38 3.12
CA LYS A 2 9.76 1.31 2.98
C LYS A 2 10.04 0.59 1.66
N VAL A 3 10.60 1.31 0.70
CA VAL A 3 11.04 0.75 -0.58
C VAL A 3 12.50 0.37 -0.40
N PHE A 4 12.90 -0.80 -0.88
CA PHE A 4 14.27 -1.33 -0.72
C PHE A 4 15.38 -0.31 -1.04
N GLY A 5 15.20 0.51 -2.09
CA GLY A 5 16.15 1.57 -2.43
C GLY A 5 16.31 2.65 -1.36
N ALA A 6 15.28 2.92 -0.55
CA ALA A 6 15.34 3.86 0.56
C ALA A 6 16.22 3.33 1.71
N ASP A 7 16.31 2.01 1.88
CA ASP A 7 17.10 1.35 2.92
C ASP A 7 18.60 1.30 2.57
N GLN A 8 18.98 1.64 1.34
CA GLN A 8 20.38 1.70 0.92
C GLN A 8 21.11 2.96 1.39
N PHE A 9 20.36 3.97 1.85
CA PHE A 9 20.90 5.25 2.33
C PHE A 9 20.67 5.40 3.83
N ASP A 10 21.72 5.73 4.57
CA ASP A 10 21.64 6.09 5.98
C ASP A 10 20.95 7.46 6.13
N GLY A 11 19.97 7.52 7.04
CA GLY A 11 19.26 8.77 7.35
C GLY A 11 20.00 9.66 8.33
N ASN A 12 20.98 9.13 9.06
CA ASN A 12 21.76 9.89 10.04
C ASN A 12 22.94 10.64 9.40
N ASP A 13 23.34 10.27 8.18
CA ASP A 13 24.32 11.00 7.38
C ASP A 13 23.61 12.02 6.47
N LEU A 14 23.92 13.31 6.64
CA LEU A 14 23.37 14.41 5.85
C LEU A 14 23.67 14.28 4.35
N THR A 15 24.83 13.72 3.99
CA THR A 15 25.23 13.53 2.59
C THR A 15 24.43 12.41 1.94
N GLU A 16 24.34 11.26 2.60
CA GLU A 16 23.52 10.13 2.11
C GLU A 16 22.02 10.48 2.10
N ALA A 17 21.52 11.27 3.05
CA ALA A 17 20.14 11.76 3.06
C ALA A 17 19.84 12.67 1.86
N LYS A 18 20.76 13.55 1.47
CA LYS A 18 20.63 14.36 0.25
C LYS A 18 20.68 13.50 -1.01
N ALA A 19 21.57 12.52 -1.06
CA ALA A 19 21.67 11.56 -2.17
C ALA A 19 20.38 10.73 -2.31
N LYS A 20 19.78 10.30 -1.20
CA LYS A 20 18.48 9.61 -1.15
C LYS A 20 17.38 10.45 -1.78
N SER A 21 17.31 11.74 -1.45
CA SER A 21 16.32 12.66 -2.06
C SER A 21 16.52 12.78 -3.57
N SER A 22 17.77 12.96 -4.03
CA SER A 22 18.10 13.01 -5.45
C SER A 22 17.75 11.69 -6.18
N TYR A 23 18.04 10.55 -5.56
CA TYR A 23 17.66 9.23 -6.07
C TYR A 23 16.15 9.12 -6.30
N PHE A 24 15.33 9.54 -5.33
CA PHE A 24 13.87 9.50 -5.48
C PHE A 24 13.36 10.48 -6.53
N ASN A 25 13.99 11.65 -6.69
CA ASN A 25 13.64 12.58 -7.77
C ASN A 25 13.88 11.96 -9.16
N TRP A 26 15.06 11.35 -9.37
CA TRP A 26 15.37 10.66 -10.62
C TRP A 26 14.49 9.45 -10.85
N LEU A 27 14.19 8.69 -9.80
CA LEU A 27 13.27 7.56 -9.88
C LEU A 27 11.88 8.01 -10.32
N LEU A 28 11.34 9.07 -9.73
CA LEU A 28 10.04 9.62 -10.11
C LEU A 28 10.05 10.17 -11.53
N PHE A 29 11.08 10.92 -11.91
CA PHE A 29 11.24 11.41 -13.27
C PHE A 29 11.23 10.26 -14.29
N GLY A 30 12.06 9.22 -14.07
CA GLY A 30 12.10 8.04 -14.93
C GLY A 30 10.77 7.28 -14.99
N ASN A 31 10.06 7.16 -13.88
CA ASN A 31 8.72 6.55 -13.85
C ASN A 31 7.71 7.36 -14.69
N CYS A 32 7.69 8.69 -14.53
CA CYS A 32 6.82 9.56 -15.33
C CYS A 32 7.11 9.43 -16.82
N THR A 33 8.39 9.50 -17.22
CA THR A 33 8.82 9.31 -18.61
C THR A 33 8.42 7.94 -19.14
N SER A 34 8.60 6.88 -18.36
CA SER A 34 8.22 5.51 -18.72
C SER A 34 6.72 5.36 -18.96
N ILE A 35 5.88 5.95 -18.10
CA ILE A 35 4.41 5.92 -18.26
C ILE A 35 4.00 6.62 -19.57
N VAL A 36 4.57 7.79 -19.86
CA VAL A 36 4.29 8.53 -21.10
C VAL A 36 4.74 7.72 -22.32
N MET A 37 5.95 7.19 -22.31
CA MET A 37 6.50 6.40 -23.41
C MET A 37 5.70 5.12 -23.64
N THR A 38 5.30 4.44 -22.58
CA THR A 38 4.47 3.23 -22.67
C THR A 38 3.12 3.53 -23.32
N ARG A 39 2.48 4.65 -22.96
CA ARG A 39 1.19 5.04 -23.56
C ARG A 39 1.30 5.39 -25.04
N LEU A 40 2.44 5.96 -25.48
CA LEU A 40 2.65 6.37 -26.87
C LEU A 40 3.06 5.20 -27.78
N VAL A 41 3.93 4.31 -27.29
CA VAL A 41 4.60 3.31 -28.13
C VAL A 41 4.01 1.91 -27.97
N SER A 42 3.55 1.54 -26.77
CA SER A 42 3.12 0.17 -26.49
C SER A 42 1.85 -0.20 -27.27
N THR A 43 0.94 0.76 -27.48
CA THR A 43 -0.28 0.55 -28.26
C THR A 43 0.03 0.24 -29.72
N TYR A 44 0.94 1.00 -30.35
CA TYR A 44 1.40 0.74 -31.71
C TYR A 44 2.05 -0.64 -31.84
N ILE A 45 2.93 -1.01 -30.90
CA ILE A 45 3.57 -2.33 -30.92
C ILE A 45 2.54 -3.45 -30.80
N GLN A 46 1.54 -3.30 -29.93
CA GLN A 46 0.54 -4.35 -29.69
C GLN A 46 -0.47 -4.49 -30.83
N GLU A 47 -0.97 -3.38 -31.36
CA GLU A 47 -2.05 -3.36 -32.36
C GLU A 47 -1.53 -3.51 -33.80
N ASP A 48 -0.40 -2.88 -34.15
CA ASP A 48 0.10 -2.84 -35.54
C ASP A 48 1.23 -3.84 -35.83
N LEU A 49 2.04 -4.21 -34.83
CA LEU A 49 3.18 -5.13 -35.03
C LEU A 49 2.84 -6.55 -34.57
N SER A 50 2.72 -6.79 -33.26
CA SER A 50 2.21 -8.04 -32.70
C SER A 50 2.05 -7.98 -31.17
N TRP A 51 1.05 -8.70 -30.68
CA TRP A 51 0.86 -8.95 -29.25
C TRP A 51 2.04 -9.68 -28.58
N SER A 52 2.69 -10.60 -29.30
CA SER A 52 3.85 -11.33 -28.79
C SER A 52 5.02 -10.40 -28.48
N LEU A 53 5.29 -9.39 -29.33
CA LEU A 53 6.31 -8.38 -29.05
C LEU A 53 5.89 -7.45 -27.89
N GLY A 54 4.62 -7.06 -27.86
CA GLY A 54 4.06 -6.21 -26.81
C GLY A 54 4.23 -6.79 -25.40
N PHE A 55 4.07 -8.10 -25.23
CA PHE A 55 4.33 -8.78 -23.95
C PHE A 55 5.78 -9.25 -23.78
N GLY A 56 6.47 -9.57 -24.88
CA GLY A 56 7.85 -10.03 -24.87
C GLY A 56 8.83 -8.98 -24.36
N ILE A 57 8.71 -7.72 -24.81
CA ILE A 57 9.62 -6.63 -24.42
C ILE A 57 9.60 -6.38 -22.90
N PRO A 58 8.44 -6.19 -22.23
CA PRO A 58 8.38 -6.08 -20.77
C PRO A 58 8.90 -7.32 -20.05
N SER A 59 8.66 -8.52 -20.59
CA SER A 59 9.10 -9.78 -19.98
C SER A 59 10.62 -9.90 -19.96
N VAL A 60 11.28 -9.61 -21.09
CA VAL A 60 12.75 -9.59 -21.17
C VAL A 60 13.33 -8.49 -20.29
N SER A 61 12.70 -7.30 -20.27
CA SER A 61 13.11 -6.19 -19.40
C SER A 61 13.04 -6.57 -17.92
N MET A 62 11.99 -7.26 -17.49
CA MET A 62 11.86 -7.76 -16.11
C MET A 62 12.95 -8.78 -15.76
N LEU A 63 13.26 -9.72 -16.66
CA LEU A 63 14.35 -10.68 -16.45
C LEU A 63 15.72 -10.00 -16.34
N LEU A 64 15.99 -9.01 -17.19
CA LEU A 64 17.21 -8.21 -17.13
C LEU A 64 17.28 -7.42 -15.81
N ALA A 65 16.18 -6.79 -15.39
CA ALA A 65 16.11 -6.07 -14.12
C ALA A 65 16.36 -7.00 -12.93
N LEU A 66 15.76 -8.19 -12.93
CA LEU A 66 16.01 -9.21 -11.91
C LEU A 66 17.47 -9.66 -11.91
N PHE A 67 18.06 -9.90 -13.08
CA PHE A 67 19.46 -10.28 -13.20
C PHE A 67 20.39 -9.19 -12.63
N LEU A 68 20.18 -7.92 -13.00
CA LEU A 68 20.95 -6.79 -12.47
C LEU A 68 20.76 -6.63 -10.95
N PHE A 69 19.54 -6.82 -10.46
CA PHE A 69 19.24 -6.80 -9.04
C PHE A 69 20.01 -7.91 -8.29
N LEU A 70 20.00 -9.13 -8.81
CA LEU A 70 20.72 -10.26 -8.21
C LEU A 70 22.24 -10.06 -8.27
N LEU A 71 22.77 -9.48 -9.35
CA LEU A 71 24.19 -9.15 -9.46
C LEU A 71 24.64 -8.16 -8.36
N GLY A 72 23.76 -7.24 -7.98
CA GLY A 72 24.00 -6.26 -6.91
C GLY A 72 23.90 -6.81 -5.48
N THR A 73 23.50 -8.07 -5.29
CA THR A 73 23.20 -8.64 -3.95
C THR A 73 24.31 -8.44 -2.92
N LYS A 74 25.58 -8.51 -3.35
CA LYS A 74 26.74 -8.34 -2.46
C LYS A 74 27.00 -6.89 -2.04
N THR A 75 26.46 -5.93 -2.78
CA THR A 75 26.64 -4.48 -2.54
C THR A 75 25.53 -3.93 -1.64
N TYR A 76 24.41 -4.63 -1.51
CA TYR A 76 23.25 -4.13 -0.79
C TYR A 76 23.43 -4.12 0.73
N ARG A 77 22.96 -3.03 1.35
CA ARG A 77 22.80 -2.94 2.81
C ARG A 77 21.49 -3.62 3.19
N PHE A 78 21.57 -4.63 4.04
CA PHE A 78 20.41 -5.32 4.60
C PHE A 78 20.16 -4.84 6.02
N SER A 79 19.12 -4.05 6.24
CA SER A 79 18.74 -3.58 7.57
C SER A 79 18.21 -4.74 8.42
N SER A 80 18.96 -5.13 9.45
CA SER A 80 18.60 -6.18 10.41
C SER A 80 17.58 -5.72 11.47
N GLU A 81 16.63 -4.85 11.12
CA GLU A 81 15.54 -4.41 12.03
C GLU A 81 14.31 -5.32 12.00
N ARG A 82 14.36 -6.41 11.21
CA ARG A 82 13.21 -7.32 11.01
C ARG A 82 12.85 -8.19 12.23
N GLY A 83 13.63 -8.14 13.32
CA GLY A 83 13.47 -9.01 14.48
C GLY A 83 12.52 -8.54 15.59
N GLY A 84 12.16 -7.24 15.66
CA GLY A 84 11.51 -6.69 16.85
C GLY A 84 10.03 -6.31 16.73
N ASN A 85 9.56 -5.97 15.52
CA ASN A 85 8.24 -5.38 15.36
C ASN A 85 7.24 -6.42 14.85
N LYS A 86 6.32 -6.86 15.71
CA LYS A 86 5.21 -7.75 15.32
C LYS A 86 4.49 -7.13 14.12
N ASN A 87 4.20 -7.93 13.08
CA ASN A 87 3.46 -7.48 11.90
C ASN A 87 2.17 -6.75 12.35
N PRO A 88 1.99 -5.45 12.03
CA PRO A 88 0.83 -4.68 12.49
C PRO A 88 -0.50 -5.34 12.14
N PHE A 89 -0.58 -5.98 10.97
CA PHE A 89 -1.78 -6.72 10.55
C PHE A 89 -2.02 -7.96 11.41
N ALA A 90 -0.97 -8.68 11.80
CA ALA A 90 -1.10 -9.83 12.68
C ALA A 90 -1.51 -9.40 14.09
N ARG A 91 -0.99 -8.26 14.58
CA ARG A 91 -1.36 -7.66 15.87
C ARG A 91 -2.84 -7.29 15.91
N ILE A 92 -3.29 -6.52 14.91
CA ILE A 92 -4.70 -6.13 14.78
C ILE A 92 -5.60 -7.36 14.59
N GLY A 93 -5.21 -8.31 13.74
CA GLY A 93 -5.95 -9.55 13.51
C GLY A 93 -6.12 -10.40 14.77
N ARG A 94 -5.09 -10.46 15.63
CA ARG A 94 -5.16 -11.15 16.93
C ARG A 94 -6.23 -10.54 17.84
N VAL A 95 -6.34 -9.22 17.89
CA VAL A 95 -7.38 -8.53 18.68
C VAL A 95 -8.78 -8.93 18.22
N PHE A 96 -9.03 -8.97 16.91
CA PHE A 96 -10.30 -9.43 16.37
C PHE A 96 -10.57 -10.91 16.72
N LEU A 97 -9.57 -11.77 16.58
CA LEU A 97 -9.69 -13.20 16.89
C LEU A 97 -10.05 -13.42 18.37
N GLU A 98 -9.35 -12.75 19.29
CA GLU A 98 -9.59 -12.87 20.73
C GLU A 98 -10.94 -12.25 21.14
N ALA A 99 -11.34 -11.13 20.55
CA ALA A 99 -12.67 -10.54 20.77
C ALA A 99 -13.80 -11.49 20.34
N ILE A 100 -13.63 -12.21 19.22
CA ILE A 100 -14.60 -13.20 18.72
C ILE A 100 -14.60 -14.45 19.61
N LYS A 101 -13.43 -14.95 20.00
CA LYS A 101 -13.29 -16.11 20.88
C LYS A 101 -13.95 -15.87 22.24
N ASN A 102 -13.75 -14.68 22.80
CA ASN A 102 -14.31 -14.29 24.09
C ASN A 102 -15.75 -13.74 23.98
N ARG A 103 -16.41 -13.89 22.81
CA ARG A 103 -17.77 -13.36 22.58
C ARG A 103 -18.84 -14.00 23.48
N ARG A 104 -18.58 -15.19 24.01
CA ARG A 104 -19.51 -15.97 24.86
C ARG A 104 -19.29 -15.77 26.36
N GLN A 105 -18.25 -15.05 26.78
CA GLN A 105 -18.09 -14.76 28.20
C GLN A 105 -19.05 -13.61 28.59
N PRO A 106 -19.83 -13.76 29.68
CA PRO A 106 -20.61 -12.65 30.22
C PRO A 106 -19.66 -11.51 30.60
N GLU A 107 -20.10 -10.26 30.43
CA GLU A 107 -19.33 -9.06 30.80
C GLU A 107 -18.89 -9.23 32.27
N LEU A 108 -17.63 -9.62 32.51
CA LEU A 108 -17.06 -9.65 33.85
C LEU A 108 -17.12 -8.21 34.34
N ASP A 109 -17.94 -8.02 35.36
CA ASP A 109 -18.30 -6.74 35.94
C ASP A 109 -17.10 -5.81 36.04
N LEU A 110 -17.30 -4.60 35.53
CA LEU A 110 -16.54 -3.41 35.87
C LEU A 110 -16.84 -3.01 37.35
N ALA A 111 -16.79 -3.96 38.28
CA ALA A 111 -17.06 -3.78 39.71
C ALA A 111 -15.74 -3.63 40.48
N ASN A 112 -14.95 -2.62 40.12
CA ASN A 112 -14.21 -1.87 41.14
C ASN A 112 -14.07 -0.41 40.69
N PRO A 113 -15.03 0.47 41.05
CA PRO A 113 -15.01 1.87 40.65
C PRO A 113 -13.89 2.70 41.31
N ASN A 114 -13.11 2.14 42.23
CA ASN A 114 -12.35 2.93 43.20
C ASN A 114 -10.82 2.93 43.07
N GLU A 115 -10.20 2.24 42.10
CA GLU A 115 -8.73 2.27 41.95
C GLU A 115 -8.19 2.80 40.62
N THR A 116 -9.01 3.01 39.59
CA THR A 116 -8.51 3.45 38.26
C THR A 116 -8.71 4.94 37.96
N LEU A 117 -9.21 5.73 38.92
CA LEU A 117 -9.52 7.15 38.71
C LEU A 117 -8.29 8.08 38.70
N LEU A 118 -7.09 7.62 39.08
CA LEU A 118 -5.92 8.51 39.15
C LEU A 118 -4.96 8.44 37.95
N LEU A 119 -5.25 7.66 36.90
CA LEU A 119 -4.29 7.50 35.79
C LEU A 119 -4.85 7.47 34.35
N ARG A 120 -6.09 7.89 34.09
CA ARG A 120 -6.64 7.80 32.72
C ARG A 120 -7.33 9.07 32.20
N PRO A 121 -6.57 10.05 31.68
CA PRO A 121 -7.10 11.09 30.82
C PRO A 121 -6.96 10.66 29.35
N HIS A 122 -7.67 9.61 28.91
CA HIS A 122 -7.89 9.42 27.46
C HIS A 122 -9.09 8.52 27.17
N GLN A 123 -10.25 9.15 27.09
CA GLN A 123 -11.29 8.91 26.08
C GLN A 123 -11.46 7.47 25.57
N SER A 124 -11.85 6.53 26.45
CA SER A 124 -12.38 5.24 26.01
C SER A 124 -13.66 5.48 25.20
N SER A 125 -13.58 5.32 23.88
CA SER A 125 -14.73 5.55 23.00
C SER A 125 -15.71 4.39 23.15
N LYS A 126 -16.99 4.71 23.38
CA LYS A 126 -18.09 3.72 23.46
C LYS A 126 -18.32 2.97 22.13
N GLN A 127 -17.69 3.40 21.04
CA GLN A 127 -17.79 2.76 19.72
C GLN A 127 -16.96 1.47 19.68
N PHE A 128 -17.56 0.40 19.12
CA PHE A 128 -16.94 -0.92 18.95
C PHE A 128 -16.57 -1.64 20.27
N ARG A 129 -17.45 -1.53 21.28
CA ARG A 129 -17.31 -2.19 22.60
C ARG A 129 -17.09 -3.70 22.54
N PHE A 130 -17.47 -4.36 21.44
CA PHE A 130 -17.21 -5.79 21.26
C PHE A 130 -15.71 -6.13 21.26
N LEU A 131 -14.84 -5.18 20.87
CA LEU A 131 -13.38 -5.36 20.87
C LEU A 131 -12.78 -5.34 22.27
N ASP A 132 -13.46 -4.75 23.26
CA ASP A 132 -13.00 -4.75 24.65
C ASP A 132 -12.94 -6.16 25.25
N ARG A 133 -13.66 -7.12 24.66
CA ARG A 133 -13.61 -8.55 25.03
C ARG A 133 -12.24 -9.20 24.77
N ALA A 134 -11.39 -8.57 23.97
CA ALA A 134 -10.01 -9.01 23.76
C ALA A 134 -9.08 -8.64 24.92
N ALA A 135 -9.51 -7.81 25.88
CA ALA A 135 -8.68 -7.35 26.99
C ALA A 135 -8.14 -8.47 27.90
N VAL A 136 -8.71 -9.68 27.82
CA VAL A 136 -8.22 -10.87 28.52
C VAL A 136 -6.83 -11.32 28.01
N SER A 137 -6.54 -11.08 26.72
CA SER A 137 -5.37 -11.62 26.02
C SER A 137 -4.51 -10.57 25.30
N CYS A 138 -5.01 -9.35 25.17
CA CYS A 138 -4.43 -8.24 24.40
C CYS A 138 -4.31 -6.97 25.25
N ASP A 139 -3.30 -6.17 24.95
CA ASP A 139 -3.11 -4.88 25.62
C ASP A 139 -4.14 -3.84 25.15
N VAL A 140 -4.45 -2.88 26.03
CA VAL A 140 -5.42 -1.81 25.76
C VAL A 140 -5.01 -0.96 24.56
N ALA A 141 -3.71 -0.74 24.35
CA ALA A 141 -3.20 -0.02 23.19
C ALA A 141 -3.50 -0.77 21.86
N GLU A 142 -3.34 -2.09 21.84
CA GLU A 142 -3.65 -2.92 20.65
C GLU A 142 -5.15 -2.86 20.31
N ILE A 143 -6.00 -2.81 21.34
CA ILE A 143 -7.47 -2.72 21.19
C ILE A 143 -7.87 -1.36 20.62
N GLU A 144 -7.33 -0.26 21.13
CA GLU A 144 -7.63 1.08 20.62
C GLU A 144 -7.12 1.30 19.20
N GLU A 145 -5.96 0.72 18.84
CA GLU A 145 -5.50 0.70 17.45
C GLU A 145 -6.46 -0.04 16.52
N ALA A 146 -6.97 -1.22 16.92
CA ALA A 146 -7.95 -1.95 16.13
C ALA A 146 -9.27 -1.17 15.98
N LYS A 147 -9.73 -0.48 17.03
CA LYS A 147 -10.87 0.43 16.97
C LYS A 147 -10.61 1.59 16.00
N ALA A 148 -9.41 2.18 16.03
CA ALA A 148 -9.03 3.26 15.12
C ALA A 148 -9.05 2.81 13.65
N VAL A 149 -8.55 1.61 13.35
CA VAL A 149 -8.65 1.00 12.01
C VAL A 149 -10.10 0.82 11.59
N LEU A 150 -10.98 0.38 12.49
CA LEU A 150 -12.40 0.21 12.18
C LEU A 150 -13.12 1.55 11.95
N ARG A 151 -12.69 2.64 12.62
CA ARG A 151 -13.17 4.01 12.35
C ARG A 151 -12.75 4.53 10.98
N LEU A 152 -11.64 4.05 10.43
CA LEU A 152 -11.17 4.40 9.08
C LEU A 152 -11.95 3.65 7.99
N ALA A 153 -12.61 2.54 8.31
CA ALA A 153 -13.30 1.71 7.31
C ALA A 153 -14.39 2.48 6.52
N PRO A 154 -15.27 3.30 7.14
CA PRO A 154 -16.23 4.10 6.38
C PRO A 154 -15.59 5.09 5.41
N ILE A 155 -14.48 5.72 5.80
CA ILE A 155 -13.73 6.65 4.94
C ILE A 155 -13.09 5.89 3.77
N TRP A 156 -12.52 4.72 4.05
CA TRP A 156 -11.99 3.87 2.99
C TRP A 156 -13.08 3.39 2.01
N MET A 157 -14.28 3.07 2.53
CA MET A 157 -15.42 2.66 1.70
C MET A 157 -15.87 3.78 0.76
N THR A 158 -15.88 5.04 1.18
CA THR A 158 -16.25 6.15 0.28
C THR A 158 -15.24 6.34 -0.85
N CYS A 159 -13.96 5.98 -0.64
CA CYS A 159 -12.95 5.98 -1.71
C CYS A 159 -13.22 4.95 -2.82
N LEU A 160 -14.05 3.92 -2.60
CA LEU A 160 -14.38 2.93 -3.62
C LEU A 160 -15.13 3.55 -4.81
N GLY A 161 -15.92 4.60 -4.60
CA GLY A 161 -16.58 5.32 -5.69
C GLY A 161 -15.59 5.88 -6.70
N TYR A 162 -14.50 6.47 -6.22
CA TYR A 162 -13.41 6.96 -7.08
C TYR A 162 -12.72 5.83 -7.83
N ALA A 163 -12.47 4.68 -7.18
CA ALA A 163 -11.88 3.51 -7.83
C ALA A 163 -12.74 3.01 -9.00
N THR A 164 -14.06 2.99 -8.83
CA THR A 164 -15.02 2.62 -9.90
C THR A 164 -14.93 3.58 -11.08
N VAL A 165 -14.86 4.89 -10.84
CA VAL A 165 -14.71 5.89 -11.92
C VAL A 165 -13.37 5.71 -12.64
N ASN A 166 -12.28 5.52 -11.90
CA ASN A 166 -10.95 5.30 -12.47
C ASN A 166 -10.88 4.01 -13.32
N ALA A 167 -11.66 2.98 -12.99
CA ALA A 167 -11.74 1.74 -13.78
C ALA A 167 -12.41 1.93 -15.15
N GLN A 168 -13.20 2.99 -15.34
CA GLN A 168 -13.81 3.31 -16.64
C GLN A 168 -12.77 3.86 -17.64
N SER A 169 -11.75 4.59 -17.16
CA SER A 169 -10.71 5.21 -17.98
C SER A 169 -10.05 4.25 -18.99
N PRO A 170 -9.52 3.07 -18.59
CA PRO A 170 -8.87 2.16 -19.54
C PRO A 170 -9.85 1.28 -20.36
N THR A 171 -11.15 1.27 -20.05
CA THR A 171 -12.11 0.33 -20.66
C THR A 171 -13.10 1.03 -21.57
N PHE A 172 -14.02 1.81 -21.00
CA PHE A 172 -15.11 2.46 -21.69
C PHE A 172 -14.61 3.45 -22.74
N PHE A 173 -13.67 4.32 -22.36
CA PHE A 173 -13.12 5.31 -23.29
C PHE A 173 -12.28 4.67 -24.39
N THR A 174 -11.59 3.55 -24.13
CA THR A 174 -10.91 2.79 -25.18
C THR A 174 -11.92 2.26 -26.21
N LYS A 175 -13.07 1.73 -25.76
CA LYS A 175 -14.13 1.26 -26.65
C LYS A 175 -14.79 2.41 -27.42
N GLN A 176 -15.07 3.54 -26.77
CA GLN A 176 -15.56 4.73 -27.47
C GLN A 176 -14.55 5.23 -28.53
N GLY A 177 -13.28 5.31 -28.19
CA GLY A 177 -12.23 5.73 -29.11
C GLY A 177 -12.05 4.79 -30.31
N SER A 178 -12.41 3.50 -30.18
CA SER A 178 -12.32 2.54 -31.29
C SER A 178 -13.35 2.76 -32.40
N VAL A 179 -14.45 3.47 -32.11
CA VAL A 179 -15.52 3.77 -33.10
C VAL A 179 -15.49 5.22 -33.58
N MET A 180 -14.64 6.06 -33.00
CA MET A 180 -14.45 7.45 -33.41
C MET A 180 -13.51 7.54 -34.60
N ASP A 181 -13.70 8.57 -35.43
CA ASP A 181 -12.67 8.95 -36.41
C ASP A 181 -11.43 9.44 -35.65
N ARG A 182 -10.29 8.82 -35.94
CA ARG A 182 -9.00 9.09 -35.29
C ARG A 182 -8.08 9.94 -36.17
N SER A 183 -8.55 10.38 -37.35
CA SER A 183 -7.75 11.19 -38.26
C SER A 183 -7.58 12.62 -37.74
N ILE A 184 -6.33 13.06 -37.63
CA ILE A 184 -5.97 14.40 -37.14
C ILE A 184 -5.90 15.40 -38.33
N SER A 185 -5.66 14.89 -39.54
CA SER A 185 -5.55 15.65 -40.80
C SER A 185 -5.81 14.74 -42.00
N PRO A 186 -6.39 15.21 -43.12
CA PRO A 186 -6.54 14.40 -44.32
C PRO A 186 -5.14 13.95 -44.80
N GLY A 187 -4.84 12.66 -44.68
CA GLY A 187 -3.57 12.06 -45.11
C GLY A 187 -2.48 11.92 -44.05
N LEU A 188 -2.72 12.27 -42.78
CA LEU A 188 -1.82 11.93 -41.68
C LEU A 188 -2.58 11.10 -40.62
N LEU A 189 -2.40 9.77 -40.73
CA LEU A 189 -3.08 8.69 -40.00
C LEU A 189 -4.60 8.67 -40.16
#